data_AF-A0A7V7DEV3-F1
#
_entry.id   AF-A0A7V7DEV3-F1
#
_cell.length_a   1.000
_cell.length_b   1.000
_cell.length_c   1.000
_cell.angle_alpha   90.00
_cell.angle_beta   90.00
_cell.angle_gamma   90.00
#
_symmetry.space_group_name_H-M   'P 1'
#
loop_
_entity.id
_entity.type
_entity.pdbx_description
1 polymer ?
#
loop_
_entity_poly.entity_id
_entity_poly.type
_entity_poly.pdbx_seq_one_letter_code
_entity_poly.pdbx_strand_id
1 'polypeptide(L)'
;MKHWMFCCKDVSQKISESMDRTLPLHHRMFIRIHILMCKYCLRFRRQLIILREAARKIDLSPEALDSALGLSQEARDRMKKTIEAQSA
;
A
#
# COMPACT_ATOMS: atom_id res chain seq x y z
N MET A 1 19.22 3.67 -20.02
CA MET A 1 18.41 4.69 -19.32
C MET A 1 16.94 4.29 -19.41
N LYS A 2 16.29 3.93 -18.28
CA LYS A 2 14.86 3.53 -18.29
C LYS A 2 14.00 4.79 -18.26
N HIS A 3 13.44 5.17 -19.41
CA HIS A 3 12.50 6.29 -19.56
C HIS A 3 11.08 5.93 -19.05
N TRP A 4 10.98 5.35 -17.86
CA TRP A 4 9.74 4.84 -17.30
C TRP A 4 8.69 5.96 -17.08
N MET A 5 9.13 7.20 -16.82
CA MET A 5 8.23 8.35 -16.63
C MET A 5 7.40 8.66 -17.89
N PHE A 6 7.87 8.30 -19.08
CA PHE A 6 7.17 8.59 -20.34
C PHE A 6 6.25 7.45 -20.80
N CYS A 7 6.22 6.35 -20.05
CA CYS A 7 5.36 5.21 -20.32
C CYS A 7 4.22 5.17 -19.30
N CYS A 8 2.98 5.39 -19.76
CA CYS A 8 1.80 5.36 -18.90
C CYS A 8 1.67 4.04 -18.11
N LYS A 9 2.09 2.91 -18.70
CA LYS A 9 2.06 1.58 -18.05
C LYS A 9 3.02 1.49 -16.87
N ASP A 10 4.23 2.01 -17.01
CA ASP A 10 5.22 1.98 -15.92
C ASP A 10 4.85 2.98 -14.83
N VAL A 11 4.32 4.15 -15.22
CA VAL A 11 3.85 5.16 -14.26
C VAL A 11 2.64 4.66 -13.48
N SER A 12 1.66 4.01 -14.12
CA SER A 12 0.50 3.44 -13.41
C SER A 12 0.92 2.38 -12.40
N GLN A 13 1.90 1.53 -12.74
CA GLN A 13 2.48 0.57 -11.81
C GLN A 13 3.12 1.27 -10.60
N LYS A 14 3.92 2.33 -10.82
CA LYS A 14 4.50 3.10 -9.72
C LYS A 14 3.48 3.90 -8.90
N ILE A 15 2.39 4.34 -9.51
CA ILE A 15 1.27 4.96 -8.78
C ILE A 15 0.66 3.94 -7.83
N SER A 16 0.39 2.71 -8.30
CA SER A 16 -0.09 1.62 -7.43
C SER A 16 0.90 1.33 -6.32
N GLU A 17 2.18 1.19 -6.66
CA GLU A 17 3.24 0.92 -5.69
C GLU A 17 3.37 2.03 -4.63
N SER A 18 3.09 3.29 -5.00
CA SER A 18 3.07 4.42 -4.06
C SER A 18 1.96 4.38 -3.04
N MET A 19 0.95 3.54 -3.26
CA MET A 19 -0.12 3.28 -2.32
C MET A 19 0.32 2.24 -1.27
N ASP A 20 1.12 1.25 -1.65
CA ASP A 20 1.47 0.15 -0.75
C ASP A 20 2.76 0.42 0.03
N ARG A 21 3.75 1.05 -0.61
CA ARG A 21 5.05 1.34 0.01
C ARG A 21 5.46 2.80 -0.13
N THR A 22 6.35 3.23 0.75
CA THR A 22 6.97 4.55 0.66
C THR A 22 7.97 4.58 -0.49
N LEU A 23 7.60 5.20 -1.62
CA LEU A 23 8.58 5.44 -2.69
C LEU A 23 9.55 6.58 -2.35
N PRO A 24 10.78 6.52 -2.88
CA PRO A 24 11.73 7.63 -2.88
C PRO A 24 11.11 8.93 -3.41
N LEU A 25 11.53 10.07 -2.85
CA LEU A 25 10.99 11.39 -3.19
C LEU A 25 11.08 11.73 -4.68
N HIS A 26 12.16 11.31 -5.36
CA HIS A 26 12.35 11.54 -6.79
C HIS A 26 11.27 10.83 -7.64
N HIS A 27 10.91 9.59 -7.30
CA HIS A 27 9.84 8.87 -7.99
C HIS A 27 8.49 9.56 -7.82
N ARG A 28 8.21 10.09 -6.61
CA ARG A 28 6.99 10.88 -6.35
C ARG A 28 6.93 12.15 -7.20
N MET A 29 8.07 12.82 -7.41
CA MET A 29 8.15 14.00 -8.25
C MET A 29 7.85 13.67 -9.72
N PHE A 30 8.47 12.62 -10.27
CA PHE A 30 8.23 12.18 -11.64
C PHE A 30 6.78 11.76 -11.89
N ILE A 31 6.15 11.06 -10.93
CA ILE A 31 4.72 10.73 -10.99
C ILE A 31 3.86 12.02 -11.04
N ARG A 32 4.17 13.03 -10.22
CA ARG A 32 3.43 14.32 -10.24
C ARG A 32 3.56 15.01 -11.60
N ILE A 33 4.76 15.09 -12.15
CA ILE A 33 5.02 15.67 -13.47
C ILE A 33 4.20 14.92 -14.54
N HIS A 34 4.23 13.59 -14.54
CA HIS A 34 3.48 12.80 -15.51
C HIS A 34 1.96 13.03 -15.39
N ILE A 35 1.42 13.09 -14.18
CA ILE A 35 -0.01 13.32 -13.95
C ILE A 35 -0.45 14.72 -14.41
N LEU A 36 0.42 15.72 -14.32
CA LEU A 36 0.14 17.05 -14.86
C LEU A 36 0.06 17.05 -16.40
N MET A 37 0.83 16.18 -17.05
CA MET A 37 0.87 16.06 -18.52
C MET A 37 -0.16 15.06 -19.07
N CYS A 38 -0.56 14.07 -18.28
CA CYS A 38 -1.43 12.97 -18.70
C CYS A 38 -2.72 12.88 -17.87
N LYS A 39 -3.83 13.32 -18.49
CA LYS A 39 -5.18 13.28 -17.87
C LYS A 39 -5.64 11.86 -17.53
N TYR A 40 -5.21 10.85 -18.27
CA TYR A 40 -5.59 9.45 -18.01
C TYR A 40 -4.95 8.92 -16.72
N CYS A 41 -3.66 9.17 -16.50
CA CYS A 41 -2.98 8.79 -15.27
C CYS A 41 -3.52 9.57 -14.05
N LEU A 42 -3.97 10.82 -14.25
CA LEU A 42 -4.71 11.56 -13.21
C LEU A 42 -6.01 10.85 -12.84
N ARG A 43 -6.81 10.43 -13.82
CA ARG A 43 -8.07 9.71 -13.59
C ARG A 43 -7.82 8.36 -12.90
N PHE A 44 -6.83 7.60 -13.36
CA PHE A 44 -6.43 6.34 -12.75
C PHE A 44 -6.06 6.51 -11.26
N ARG A 45 -5.25 7.52 -10.93
CA ARG A 45 -4.90 7.81 -9.54
C ARG A 45 -6.13 8.12 -8.69
N ARG A 46 -7.11 8.86 -9.22
CA ARG A 46 -8.37 9.15 -8.52
C ARG A 46 -9.18 7.88 -8.27
N GLN A 47 -9.29 7.00 -9.27
CA GLN A 47 -9.97 5.71 -9.13
C GLN A 47 -9.34 4.85 -8.03
N LEU A 48 -8.01 4.77 -7.99
CA LEU A 48 -7.30 4.04 -6.93
C LEU A 48 -7.57 4.60 -5.53
N ILE A 49 -7.60 5.93 -5.38
CA ILE A 49 -7.92 6.56 -4.09
C ILE A 49 -9.35 6.22 -3.65
N ILE A 50 -10.32 6.32 -4.56
CA ILE A 50 -11.72 5.97 -4.29
C ILE A 50 -11.83 4.49 -3.88
N LEU A 51 -11.20 3.60 -4.63
CA LEU A 51 -11.20 2.16 -4.33
C LEU A 51 -10.62 1.90 -2.93
N ARG A 52 -9.53 2.58 -2.58
CA ARG A 52 -8.89 2.43 -1.27
C ARG A 52 -9.75 3.01 -0.14
N GLU A 53 -10.41 4.14 -0.37
CA GLU A 53 -11.35 4.70 0.60
C GLU A 53 -12.55 3.80 0.80
N ALA A 54 -13.13 3.26 -0.28
CA ALA A 54 -14.21 2.29 -0.21
C ALA A 54 -13.76 1.04 0.56
N ALA A 55 -12.57 0.48 0.26
CA ALA A 55 -12.02 -0.68 0.95
C ALA A 55 -11.80 -0.43 2.46
N ARG A 56 -11.40 0.78 2.86
CA ARG A 56 -11.27 1.15 4.28
C ARG A 56 -12.61 1.40 4.97
N LYS A 57 -13.65 1.79 4.24
CA LYS A 57 -15.01 2.01 4.74
C LYS A 57 -15.83 0.73 4.84
N ILE A 58 -15.38 -0.36 4.21
CA ILE A 58 -15.91 -1.68 4.50
C ILE A 58 -15.53 -1.98 5.95
N ASP A 59 -16.52 -1.77 6.83
CA ASP A 59 -16.44 -1.95 8.26
C ASP A 59 -16.32 -3.44 8.58
N LEU A 60 -15.14 -4.00 8.30
CA LEU A 60 -14.66 -5.12 9.08
C LEU A 60 -14.33 -4.50 10.43
N SER A 61 -15.32 -4.51 11.34
CA SER A 61 -15.12 -4.07 12.72
C SER A 61 -13.75 -4.55 13.17
N PRO A 62 -12.87 -3.67 13.68
CA PRO A 62 -11.54 -4.08 14.13
C PRO A 62 -11.61 -5.28 15.07
N GLU A 63 -12.71 -5.42 15.83
CA GLU A 63 -12.97 -6.54 16.71
C GLU A 63 -13.36 -7.81 15.94
N ALA A 64 -14.16 -7.71 14.88
CA ALA A 64 -14.48 -8.84 13.99
C ALA A 64 -13.26 -9.27 13.16
N LEU A 65 -12.41 -8.31 12.76
CA LEU A 65 -11.18 -8.54 12.02
C LEU A 65 -10.08 -9.10 12.92
N ASP A 66 -9.93 -8.62 14.16
CA ASP A 66 -8.99 -9.16 15.14
C ASP A 66 -9.48 -10.48 15.73
N SER A 67 -10.80 -10.73 15.74
CA SER A 67 -11.34 -12.07 16.05
C SER A 67 -11.15 -13.07 14.89
N ALA A 68 -11.19 -12.61 13.63
CA ALA A 68 -11.04 -13.47 12.44
C ALA A 68 -9.58 -13.61 11.94
N LEU A 69 -8.75 -12.60 12.12
CA LEU A 69 -7.34 -12.52 11.71
C LEU A 69 -6.37 -12.50 12.90
N GLY A 70 -6.89 -12.42 14.13
CA GLY A 70 -6.07 -12.54 15.32
C GLY A 70 -5.43 -13.91 15.37
N LEU A 71 -4.13 -13.91 15.62
CA LEU A 71 -3.42 -15.13 15.97
C LEU A 71 -4.16 -15.81 17.13
N SER A 72 -4.43 -17.12 17.00
CA SER A 72 -4.88 -17.96 18.11
C SER A 72 -3.99 -17.68 19.33
N GLN A 73 -4.58 -17.73 20.53
CA GLN A 73 -3.86 -17.50 21.78
C GLN A 73 -2.55 -18.33 21.83
N GLU A 74 -2.60 -19.56 21.33
CA GLU A 74 -1.44 -20.45 21.22
C GLU A 74 -0.34 -19.93 20.27
N ALA A 75 -0.70 -19.27 19.17
CA ALA A 75 0.27 -18.67 18.26
C ALA A 75 0.91 -17.41 18.87
N ARG A 76 0.14 -16.61 19.64
CA ARG A 76 0.68 -15.45 20.38
C ARG A 76 1.65 -15.89 21.48
N ASP A 77 1.30 -16.93 22.24
CA ASP A 77 2.12 -17.46 23.33
C ASP A 77 3.44 -18.08 22.84
N ARG A 78 3.41 -18.76 21.68
CA ARG A 78 4.63 -19.25 21.03
C ARG A 78 5.55 -18.11 20.61
N MET A 79 5.01 -17.07 19.96
CA MET A 79 5.81 -15.90 19.56
C MET A 79 6.43 -15.19 20.76
N LYS A 80 5.68 -15.05 21.86
CA LYS A 80 6.18 -14.44 23.10
C LYS A 80 7.35 -15.22 23.69
N LYS A 81 7.23 -16.55 23.80
CA LYS A 81 8.32 -17.42 24.28
C LYS A 81 9.58 -17.31 23.41
N THR A 82 9.43 -17.21 22.08
CA THR A 82 10.58 -17.07 21.18
C THR A 82 11.29 -15.73 21.37
N ILE A 83 10.54 -14.64 21.56
CA ILE A 83 11.12 -13.32 21.82
C ILE A 83 11.87 -13.32 23.16
N GLU A 84 11.24 -13.85 24.22
CA GLU A 84 11.85 -13.93 25.56
C GLU A 84 13.14 -14.78 25.56
N ALA A 85 13.17 -15.89 24.82
CA ALA A 85 14.33 -16.77 24.70
C ALA A 85 15.47 -16.20 23.83
N GLN A 86 15.19 -15.20 22.99
CA GLN A 86 16.21 -14.51 22.19
C GLN A 86 16.78 -13.26 22.89
N SER A 87 16.13 -12.78 23.95
CA SER A 87 16.56 -11.63 24.75
C SER A 87 17.28 -11.99 26.05
N ALA A 88 17.63 -13.27 26.24
CA ALA A 88 18.44 -13.79 27.35
C ALA A 88 19.77 -14.34 26.80
#